data_AF-A0A523B4M4-F1
#
_entry.id   AF-A0A523B4M4-F1
#
_cell.length_a   1.000
_cell.length_b   1.000
_cell.length_c   1.000
_cell.angle_alpha   90.00
_cell.angle_beta   90.00
_cell.angle_gamma   90.00
#
_symmetry.space_group_name_H-M   'P 1'
#
loop_
_entity.id
_entity.type
_entity.pdbx_description
1 polymer ?
#
loop_
_entity_poly.entity_id
_entity_poly.type
_entity_poly.pdbx_seq_one_letter_code
_entity_poly.pdbx_strand_id
1 'polypeptide(L)'
;MKVKVEFFTAEPPCAGCVKLLEYADIIKEKYGDKVEVIKRTGPCEEFNNYGLTVVPAVVFNEGKIKIMGVCPSLKTIEIALKELGV
;
A
#
# COMPACT_ATOMS: atom_id res chain seq x y z
N MET A 1 -10.06 -13.98 6.80
CA MET A 1 -10.15 -12.67 6.11
C MET A 1 -8.75 -12.31 5.66
N LYS A 2 -8.53 -12.10 4.36
CA LYS A 2 -7.23 -11.63 3.86
C LYS A 2 -7.31 -10.11 3.72
N VAL A 3 -6.34 -9.39 4.27
CA VAL A 3 -6.29 -7.93 4.11
C VAL A 3 -5.56 -7.61 2.83
N LYS A 4 -6.26 -6.98 1.88
CA LYS A 4 -5.67 -6.52 0.63
C LYS A 4 -4.94 -5.20 0.87
N VAL A 5 -3.70 -5.09 0.43
CA VAL A 5 -2.87 -3.89 0.53
C VAL A 5 -2.36 -3.55 -0.86
N GLU A 6 -2.82 -2.43 -1.40
CA GLU A 6 -2.45 -1.95 -2.72
C GLU A 6 -1.51 -0.76 -2.59
N PHE A 7 -0.30 -0.92 -3.11
CA PHE A 7 0.75 0.09 -3.13
C PHE A 7 0.74 0.77 -4.49
N PHE A 8 0.51 2.07 -4.49
CA PHE A 8 0.53 2.91 -5.67
C PHE A 8 1.80 3.76 -5.67
N THR A 9 2.66 3.53 -6.65
CA THR A 9 3.95 4.23 -6.79
C THR A 9 3.99 5.06 -8.06
N ALA A 10 4.79 6.13 -8.03
CA ALA A 10 5.02 7.01 -9.17
C ALA A 10 6.09 6.45 -10.12
N GLU A 11 5.97 6.79 -11.40
CA GLU A 11 7.03 6.65 -12.39
C GLU A 11 7.43 8.07 -12.82
N PRO A 12 8.64 8.58 -12.50
CA PRO A 12 9.84 7.90 -12.01
C PRO A 12 9.83 7.52 -10.52
N PRO A 13 10.54 6.44 -10.11
CA PRO A 13 10.56 5.99 -8.73
C PRO A 13 11.33 6.97 -7.84
N CYS A 14 10.62 7.66 -6.96
CA CYS A 14 11.26 8.48 -5.91
C CYS A 14 11.78 7.57 -4.78
N ALA A 15 12.66 8.10 -3.91
CA ALA A 15 13.21 7.36 -2.77
C ALA A 15 12.14 6.74 -1.85
N GLY A 16 10.94 7.32 -1.81
CA GLY A 16 9.79 6.76 -1.07
C GLY A 16 9.16 5.55 -1.76
N CYS A 17 9.14 5.51 -3.10
CA CYS A 17 8.57 4.38 -3.85
C CYS A 17 9.43 3.12 -3.70
N VAL A 18 10.76 3.26 -3.66
CA VAL A 18 11.69 2.13 -3.44
C VAL A 18 11.44 1.50 -2.06
N LYS A 19 11.32 2.33 -1.02
CA LYS A 19 11.03 1.86 0.34
C LYS A 19 9.66 1.18 0.44
N LEU A 20 8.66 1.68 -0.26
CA LEU A 20 7.33 1.05 -0.31
C LEU A 20 7.36 -0.35 -0.91
N LEU A 21 8.19 -0.55 -1.94
CA LEU A 21 8.39 -1.87 -2.54
C LEU A 21 9.05 -2.84 -1.56
N GLU A 22 10.04 -2.39 -0.79
CA GLU A 22 10.68 -3.18 0.28
C GLU A 22 9.68 -3.52 1.40
N TYR A 23 8.89 -2.54 1.85
CA TYR A 23 7.88 -2.75 2.90
C TYR A 23 6.81 -3.74 2.47
N ALA A 24 6.37 -3.65 1.21
CA ALA A 24 5.44 -4.58 0.62
C ALA A 24 5.96 -6.03 0.65
N ASP A 25 7.24 -6.27 0.36
CA ASP A 25 7.86 -7.59 0.50
C ASP A 25 7.94 -8.05 1.97
N ILE A 26 8.39 -7.19 2.88
CA ILE A 26 8.47 -7.50 4.31
C ILE A 26 7.10 -7.89 4.89
N ILE A 27 6.04 -7.16 4.52
CA ILE A 27 4.68 -7.45 4.98
C ILE A 27 4.18 -8.77 4.42
N LYS A 28 4.44 -9.03 3.14
CA LYS A 28 4.07 -10.29 2.49
C LYS A 28 4.79 -11.47 3.15
N GLU A 29 6.07 -11.32 3.48
CA GLU A 29 6.84 -12.36 4.17
C GLU A 29 6.37 -12.56 5.63
N LYS A 30 6.13 -11.46 6.34
CA LYS A 30 5.77 -11.48 7.77
C LYS A 30 4.34 -11.97 8.02
N TYR A 31 3.39 -11.59 7.17
CA TYR A 31 1.98 -11.92 7.34
C TYR A 31 1.47 -12.97 6.36
N GLY A 32 2.27 -13.35 5.35
CA GLY A 32 2.02 -14.47 4.47
C GLY A 32 0.60 -14.50 3.91
N ASP A 33 -0.10 -15.59 4.18
CA ASP A 33 -1.46 -15.85 3.69
C ASP A 33 -2.54 -14.90 4.25
N LYS A 34 -2.24 -14.10 5.28
CA LYS A 34 -3.19 -13.15 5.85
C LYS A 34 -3.28 -11.84 5.08
N VAL A 35 -2.27 -11.50 4.27
CA VAL A 35 -2.16 -10.19 3.62
C VAL A 35 -1.87 -10.35 2.14
N GLU A 36 -2.69 -9.74 1.30
CA GLU A 36 -2.53 -9.77 -0.15
C GLU A 36 -1.92 -8.44 -0.60
N VAL A 37 -0.66 -8.48 -1.02
CA VAL A 37 0.10 -7.30 -1.41
C VAL A 37 0.07 -7.14 -2.93
N ILE A 38 -0.47 -6.02 -3.39
CA ILE A 38 -0.54 -5.63 -4.80
C ILE A 38 0.29 -4.38 -5.00
N LYS A 39 1.17 -4.39 -6.00
CA LYS A 39 2.02 -3.24 -6.36
C LYS A 39 1.53 -2.72 -7.72
N ARG A 40 1.13 -1.45 -7.78
CA ARG A 40 0.70 -0.76 -8.99
C ARG A 40 1.59 0.46 -9.21
N THR A 41 2.29 0.46 -10.34
CA THR A 41 3.16 1.54 -10.79
C THR A 41 2.46 2.31 -11.91
N GLY A 42 2.43 3.63 -11.82
CA GLY A 42 1.95 4.51 -12.90
C GLY A 42 0.45 4.83 -12.88
N PRO A 43 -0.05 5.55 -13.91
CA PRO A 43 -1.44 5.97 -14.01
C PRO A 43 -2.33 4.78 -14.40
N CYS A 44 -2.72 3.96 -13.42
CA CYS A 44 -3.69 2.90 -13.59
C CYS A 44 -5.12 3.39 -13.33
N GLU A 45 -6.12 2.83 -14.03
CA GLU A 45 -7.55 3.16 -13.84
C GLU A 45 -8.01 3.04 -12.38
N GLU A 46 -7.44 2.10 -11.61
CA GLU A 46 -7.75 1.96 -10.18
C GLU A 46 -7.32 3.14 -9.32
N PHE A 47 -6.28 3.88 -9.72
CA PHE A 47 -5.89 5.10 -9.02
C PHE A 47 -7.02 6.14 -9.06
N ASN A 48 -7.68 6.25 -10.21
CA ASN A 48 -8.83 7.13 -10.41
C ASN A 48 -10.08 6.56 -9.72
N ASN A 49 -10.28 5.24 -9.78
CA ASN A 49 -11.42 4.56 -9.15
C ASN A 49 -11.42 4.68 -7.61
N TYR A 50 -10.24 4.66 -6.99
CA TYR A 50 -10.10 4.87 -5.54
C TYR A 50 -10.10 6.35 -5.13
N GLY A 51 -10.13 7.28 -6.09
CA GLY A 51 -10.07 8.72 -5.87
C GLY A 51 -8.73 9.20 -5.32
N LEU A 52 -7.64 8.51 -5.66
CA LEU A 52 -6.31 8.93 -5.26
C LEU A 52 -5.88 10.14 -6.10
N THR A 53 -5.42 11.19 -5.45
CA THR A 53 -5.01 12.45 -6.10
C THR A 53 -3.50 12.61 -6.16
N VAL A 54 -2.76 11.87 -5.32
CA VAL A 54 -1.31 11.99 -5.15
C VAL A 54 -0.65 10.64 -4.91
N VAL A 55 0.51 10.42 -5.53
CA VAL A 55 1.43 9.30 -5.27
C VAL A 55 2.65 9.81 -4.49
N PRO A 56 3.26 9.02 -3.60
CA PRO A 56 2.94 7.63 -3.26
C PRO A 56 1.64 7.49 -2.46
N ALA A 57 0.92 6.39 -2.68
CA ALA A 57 -0.28 6.06 -1.93
C ALA A 57 -0.36 4.57 -1.57
N VAL A 58 -1.03 4.26 -0.46
CA VAL A 58 -1.28 2.90 0.01
C VAL A 58 -2.74 2.79 0.38
N VAL A 59 -3.42 1.79 -0.19
CA VAL A 59 -4.83 1.51 0.05
C VAL A 59 -4.95 0.16 0.75
N PHE A 60 -5.74 0.12 1.81
CA PHE A 60 -6.01 -1.10 2.57
C PHE A 60 -7.48 -1.49 2.44
N ASN A 61 -7.71 -2.79 2.25
CA ASN A 61 -9.00 -3.45 2.26
C ASN A 61 -10.03 -2.71 1.37
N GLU A 62 -9.71 -2.59 0.07
CA GLU A 62 -10.58 -1.99 -0.96
C GLU A 62 -11.03 -0.55 -0.66
N GLY A 63 -10.22 0.21 0.09
CA GLY A 63 -10.47 1.63 0.35
C GLY A 63 -10.87 1.98 1.78
N LYS A 64 -10.87 1.04 2.73
CA LYS A 64 -11.14 1.33 4.15
C LYS A 64 -10.13 2.29 4.77
N ILE A 65 -8.85 2.11 4.46
CA ILE A 65 -7.78 3.02 4.88
C ILE A 65 -7.02 3.44 3.64
N LYS A 66 -6.84 4.74 3.46
CA LYS A 66 -6.10 5.31 2.32
C LYS A 66 -5.05 6.26 2.88
N ILE A 67 -3.79 5.98 2.59
CA ILE A 67 -2.68 6.86 2.91
C ILE A 67 -2.20 7.41 1.58
N MET A 68 -2.21 8.71 1.40
CA MET A 68 -1.87 9.35 0.13
C MET A 68 -0.93 10.54 0.36
N GLY A 69 0.06 10.71 -0.51
CA GLY A 69 0.95 11.87 -0.52
C GLY A 69 2.11 11.79 0.47
N VAL A 70 2.25 10.68 1.19
CA VAL A 70 3.34 10.43 2.13
C VAL A 70 3.86 9.01 1.96
N CYS A 71 5.15 8.80 2.21
CA CYS A 71 5.72 7.47 2.30
C CYS A 71 5.40 6.92 3.71
N PRO A 72 4.41 6.02 3.90
CA PRO A 72 4.17 5.44 5.21
C PRO A 72 5.37 4.61 5.64
N SER A 73 5.67 4.65 6.94
CA SER A 73 6.64 3.77 7.57
C SER A 73 6.05 2.37 7.75
N LEU A 74 6.89 1.33 7.83
CA LEU A 74 6.47 -0.04 8.20
C LEU A 74 5.51 -0.06 9.38
N LYS A 75 5.84 0.69 10.44
CA LYS A 75 5.03 0.78 11.66
C LYS A 75 3.61 1.28 11.41
N THR A 76 3.44 2.25 10.50
CA THR A 76 2.12 2.77 10.11
C THR A 76 1.30 1.69 9.40
N ILE A 77 1.94 0.92 8.53
CA ILE A 77 1.29 -0.17 7.81
C ILE A 77 0.90 -1.30 8.78
N GLU A 78 1.78 -1.66 9.72
CA GLU A 78 1.49 -2.66 10.75
C GLU A 78 0.32 -2.25 11.65
N ILE A 79 0.24 -0.97 12.04
CA ILE A 79 -0.90 -0.45 12.80
C ILE A 79 -2.18 -0.56 11.96
N ALA A 80 -2.16 -0.15 10.69
CA ALA A 80 -3.32 -0.27 9.81
C ALA A 80 -3.77 -1.73 9.63
N LEU A 81 -2.84 -2.66 9.47
CA LEU A 81 -3.12 -4.10 9.41
C LEU A 81 -3.74 -4.61 10.71
N LYS A 82 -3.23 -4.17 11.86
CA LYS A 82 -3.74 -4.55 13.18
C LYS A 82 -5.16 -4.02 13.41
N GLU A 83 -5.45 -2.78 13.02
CA GLU A 83 -6.80 -2.19 13.05
C GLU A 83 -7.79 -2.96 12.15
N LEU A 84 -7.28 -3.59 11.08
CA LEU A 84 -8.07 -4.42 10.17
C LEU A 84 -8.23 -5.88 10.65
N GLY A 85 -7.63 -6.25 11.80
CA GLY A 85 -7.79 -7.54 12.43
C GLY A 85 -6.80 -8.63 11.99
N VAL A 86 -5.61 -8.25 11.50
CA VAL A 86 -4.49 -9.17 11.18
C VAL A 86 -3.61 -9.45 12.40
#